data_AF-A0A925JYD5-F1
#
_entry.id   AF-A0A925JYD5-F1
#
_cell.length_a   1.000
_cell.length_b   1.000
_cell.length_c   1.000
_cell.angle_alpha   90.00
_cell.angle_beta   90.00
_cell.angle_gamma   90.00
#
_symmetry.space_group_name_H-M   'P 1'
#
loop_
_entity.id
_entity.type
_entity.pdbx_description
1 polymer ?
#
loop_
_entity_poly.entity_id
_entity_poly.type
_entity_poly.pdbx_seq_one_letter_code
_entity_poly.pdbx_strand_id
1 'polypeptide(L)'
;MKRFSEWAGQHKLAVETIDITAGRSRAVRFGKRAIVAAFLIDALEPVLSVLGVLLLTSVPAMAQGGGGTIFGQDQSMVPNAIRQTVIFLSGIAFLVGAGACIWGAFNYTRRQECSNQFIGGGMLMTIGGIIALISYLSGGRAVTVNRDL
;
A
#
# COMPACT_ATOMS: atom_id res chain seq x y z
N MET A 1 44.13 45.87 -3.33
CA MET A 1 43.26 45.17 -2.35
C MET A 1 41.83 45.72 -2.24
N LYS A 2 41.52 46.98 -2.61
CA LYS A 2 40.16 47.56 -2.48
C LYS A 2 39.03 46.88 -3.27
N ARG A 3 39.35 46.25 -4.41
CA ARG A 3 38.37 45.63 -5.31
C ARG A 3 37.68 44.37 -4.72
N PHE A 4 38.34 43.69 -3.78
CA PHE A 4 37.82 42.44 -3.18
C PHE A 4 36.82 42.73 -2.05
N SER A 5 37.03 43.81 -1.28
CA SER A 5 36.10 44.24 -0.24
C SER A 5 34.79 44.79 -0.81
N GLU A 6 34.84 45.46 -1.96
CA GLU A 6 33.65 45.95 -2.68
C GLU A 6 32.83 44.80 -3.26
N TRP A 7 33.50 43.81 -3.86
CA TRP A 7 32.86 42.60 -4.37
C TRP A 7 32.19 41.77 -3.25
N ALA A 8 32.86 41.61 -2.10
CA ALA A 8 32.30 40.91 -0.94
C ALA A 8 31.11 41.66 -0.32
N GLY A 9 31.14 42.99 -0.31
CA GLY A 9 30.03 43.82 0.15
C GLY A 9 28.78 43.68 -0.72
N GLN A 10 28.95 43.68 -2.06
CA GLN A 10 27.82 43.51 -3.00
C GLN A 10 27.15 42.14 -2.88
N HIS A 11 27.92 41.08 -2.64
CA HIS A 11 27.35 39.74 -2.47
C HIS A 11 26.57 39.57 -1.16
N LYS A 12 27.03 40.17 -0.06
CA LYS A 12 26.27 40.15 1.20
C LYS A 12 24.91 40.84 1.06
N LEU A 13 24.89 42.00 0.40
CA LEU A 13 23.65 42.76 0.15
C LEU A 13 22.69 42.02 -0.78
N ALA A 14 23.20 41.29 -1.78
CA ALA A 14 22.39 40.48 -2.67
C ALA A 14 21.73 39.29 -1.95
N VAL A 15 22.47 38.60 -1.07
CA VAL A 15 21.92 37.47 -0.29
C VAL A 15 20.86 37.94 0.70
N GLU A 16 21.12 39.05 1.41
CA GLU A 16 20.20 39.61 2.38
C GLU A 16 18.90 40.11 1.74
N THR A 17 18.98 40.74 0.56
CA THR A 17 17.79 41.18 -0.18
C THR A 17 16.96 40.02 -0.74
N ILE A 18 17.59 38.90 -1.13
CA ILE A 18 16.89 37.68 -1.54
C ILE A 18 16.14 37.07 -0.35
N ASP A 19 16.75 37.02 0.84
CA ASP A 19 16.09 36.52 2.05
C ASP A 19 14.91 37.40 2.49
N ILE A 20 15.04 38.73 2.41
CA ILE A 20 13.97 39.68 2.77
C ILE A 20 12.81 39.60 1.75
N THR A 21 13.11 39.43 0.46
CA THR A 21 12.10 39.28 -0.60
C THR A 21 11.42 37.90 -0.55
N ALA A 22 12.18 36.85 -0.24
CA ALA A 22 11.66 35.51 0.01
C ALA A 22 10.75 35.47 1.25
N GLY A 23 11.03 36.26 2.30
CA GLY A 23 10.19 36.37 3.50
C GLY A 23 8.82 37.04 3.27
N ARG A 24 8.67 37.82 2.19
CA ARG A 24 7.47 38.64 1.89
C ARG A 24 6.48 37.96 0.94
N SER A 25 6.90 36.96 0.17
CA SER A 25 6.05 36.29 -0.82
C SER A 25 5.24 35.13 -0.21
N ARG A 26 3.91 35.13 -0.43
CA ARG A 26 3.01 34.05 0.01
C ARG A 26 3.41 32.69 -0.57
N ALA A 27 4.01 32.68 -1.76
CA ALA A 27 4.48 31.47 -2.45
C ALA A 27 5.61 30.77 -1.68
N VAL A 28 6.54 31.51 -1.08
CA VAL A 28 7.67 30.94 -0.32
C VAL A 28 7.19 30.33 1.01
N ARG A 29 6.18 30.94 1.65
CA ARG A 29 5.53 30.36 2.84
C ARG A 29 4.78 29.08 2.51
N PHE A 30 4.11 29.03 1.36
CA PHE A 30 3.43 27.83 0.89
C PHE A 30 4.44 26.73 0.55
N GLY A 31 5.55 27.07 -0.11
CA GLY A 31 6.65 26.15 -0.39
C GLY A 31 7.27 25.56 0.88
N LYS A 32 7.56 26.39 1.90
CA LYS A 32 8.04 25.91 3.21
C LYS A 32 7.05 24.94 3.87
N ARG A 33 5.75 25.23 3.83
CA ARG A 33 4.71 24.35 4.38
C ARG A 33 4.58 23.04 3.60
N ALA A 34 4.70 23.08 2.27
CA ALA A 34 4.67 21.90 1.42
C ALA A 34 5.89 20.98 1.64
N ILE A 35 7.08 21.55 1.83
CA ILE A 35 8.30 20.80 2.14
C ILE A 35 8.18 20.13 3.52
N VAL A 36 7.69 20.85 4.53
CA VAL A 36 7.46 20.28 5.86
C VAL A 36 6.39 19.19 5.83
N ALA A 37 5.32 19.37 5.06
CA ALA A 37 4.29 18.35 4.87
C ALA A 37 4.82 17.09 4.16
N ALA A 38 5.69 17.25 3.16
CA ALA A 38 6.33 16.12 2.48
C ALA A 38 7.21 15.31 3.45
N PHE A 39 8.02 15.99 4.26
CA PHE A 39 8.83 15.34 5.30
C PHE A 39 7.96 14.62 6.34
N LEU A 40 6.81 15.18 6.72
CA LEU A 40 5.90 14.53 7.66
C LEU A 40 5.27 13.27 7.05
N ILE A 41 4.94 13.27 5.76
CA ILE A 41 4.38 12.09 5.07
C ILE A 41 5.43 10.99 4.97
N ASP A 42 6.67 11.31 4.58
CA ASP A 42 7.76 10.34 4.49
C ASP A 42 8.13 9.78 5.87
N ALA A 43 8.05 10.59 6.93
CA ALA A 43 8.27 10.12 8.30
C ALA A 43 7.11 9.24 8.82
N LEU A 44 5.90 9.40 8.28
CA LEU A 44 4.72 8.63 8.71
C LEU A 44 4.63 7.26 8.03
N GLU A 45 5.25 7.10 6.86
CA GLU A 45 5.29 5.84 6.09
C GLU A 45 5.80 4.62 6.90
N PRO A 46 6.93 4.68 7.65
CA PRO A 46 7.35 3.56 8.49
C PRO A 46 6.37 3.28 9.64
N VAL A 47 5.69 4.31 10.15
CA VAL A 47 4.72 4.16 11.24
C VAL A 47 3.45 3.47 10.73
N LEU A 48 2.97 3.86 9.55
CA LEU A 48 1.79 3.26 8.91
C LEU A 48 2.03 1.81 8.50
N SER A 49 3.23 1.48 8.00
CA SER A 49 3.60 0.10 7.67
C SER A 49 3.71 -0.78 8.92
N VAL A 50 4.34 -0.30 9.99
CA VAL A 50 4.37 -1.01 11.28
C VAL A 50 2.96 -1.19 11.85
N LEU A 51 2.12 -0.15 11.83
CA LEU A 51 0.72 -0.26 12.26
C LEU A 51 -0.06 -1.26 11.42
N GLY A 52 0.14 -1.28 10.09
CA GLY A 52 -0.49 -2.24 9.20
C GLY A 52 -0.11 -3.67 9.53
N VAL A 53 1.18 -3.94 9.75
CA VAL A 53 1.66 -5.26 10.19
C VAL A 53 1.09 -5.60 11.56
N LEU A 54 1.10 -4.68 12.51
CA LEU A 54 0.60 -4.91 13.86
C LEU A 54 -0.89 -5.29 13.83
N LEU A 55 -1.70 -4.56 13.06
CA LEU A 55 -3.12 -4.85 12.89
C LEU A 55 -3.36 -6.20 12.22
N LEU A 56 -2.56 -6.56 11.21
CA LEU A 56 -2.65 -7.87 10.55
C LEU A 56 -2.24 -9.03 11.49
N THR A 57 -1.25 -8.81 12.36
CA THR A 57 -0.82 -9.80 13.36
C THR A 57 -1.72 -9.88 14.58
N SER A 58 -2.46 -8.80 14.89
CA SER A 58 -3.40 -8.76 16.02
C SER A 58 -4.70 -9.49 15.73
N VAL A 59 -5.00 -9.82 14.47
CA VAL A 59 -6.10 -10.72 14.14
C VAL A 59 -5.60 -12.14 14.42
N PRO A 60 -6.17 -12.87 15.39
CA PRO A 60 -5.78 -14.26 15.61
C PRO A 60 -6.04 -15.03 14.32
N ALA A 61 -4.97 -15.58 13.75
CA ALA A 61 -5.10 -16.51 12.65
C ALA A 61 -5.94 -17.69 13.17
N MET A 62 -7.20 -17.74 12.75
CA MET A 62 -8.11 -18.88 12.95
C MET A 62 -7.64 -20.10 12.12
N ALA A 63 -6.32 -20.34 12.06
CA ALA A 63 -5.68 -21.49 11.44
C ALA A 63 -5.47 -22.62 12.45
N GLN A 64 -5.49 -22.33 13.75
CA GLN A 64 -5.62 -23.36 14.79
C GLN A 64 -7.10 -23.74 14.94
N GLY A 65 -7.60 -24.52 14.00
CA GLY A 65 -8.72 -25.41 14.29
C GLY A 65 -8.34 -26.28 15.49
N GLY A 66 -9.27 -26.42 16.44
CA GLY A 66 -9.03 -27.06 17.73
C GLY A 66 -8.27 -28.39 17.64
N GLY A 67 -7.31 -28.55 18.56
CA GLY A 67 -6.63 -29.78 18.94
C GLY A 67 -6.65 -30.95 17.95
N GLY A 68 -5.61 -31.07 17.14
CA GLY A 68 -5.37 -32.28 16.35
C GLY A 68 -3.98 -32.25 15.74
N THR A 69 -3.11 -33.14 16.19
CA THR A 69 -1.78 -33.37 15.60
C THR A 69 -1.89 -33.59 14.08
N ILE A 70 -1.15 -32.81 13.29
CA ILE A 70 -1.07 -32.86 11.81
C ILE A 70 -0.66 -34.26 11.28
N PHE A 71 -0.18 -35.16 12.15
CA PHE A 71 0.22 -36.53 11.84
C PHE A 71 -0.70 -37.63 12.40
N GLY A 72 -1.85 -37.27 12.97
CA GLY A 72 -2.79 -38.20 13.60
C GLY A 72 -4.09 -38.38 12.81
N GLN A 73 -4.15 -39.43 11.99
CA GLN A 73 -5.34 -40.25 11.71
C GLN A 73 -6.53 -39.75 10.85
N ASP A 74 -6.45 -38.66 10.07
CA ASP A 74 -7.50 -38.41 9.06
C ASP A 74 -6.93 -38.03 7.68
N GLN A 75 -6.92 -39.00 6.75
CA GLN A 75 -6.53 -38.77 5.34
C GLN A 75 -7.48 -37.80 4.61
N SER A 76 -8.65 -37.52 5.19
CA SER A 76 -9.64 -36.56 4.72
C SER A 76 -9.31 -35.10 5.05
N MET A 77 -8.43 -34.85 6.05
CA MET A 77 -8.11 -33.50 6.51
C MET A 77 -7.05 -32.79 5.67
N VAL A 78 -6.11 -33.55 5.08
CA VAL A 78 -5.02 -32.97 4.27
C VAL A 78 -5.56 -32.24 3.02
N PRO A 79 -6.48 -32.82 2.21
CA PRO A 79 -7.03 -32.12 1.04
C PRO A 79 -7.88 -30.91 1.41
N ASN A 80 -8.58 -30.96 2.54
CA ASN A 80 -9.40 -29.85 3.03
C ASN A 80 -8.55 -28.67 3.50
N ALA A 81 -7.47 -28.94 4.24
CA ALA A 81 -6.52 -27.93 4.68
C ALA A 81 -5.81 -27.24 3.48
N ILE A 82 -5.45 -28.01 2.46
CA ILE A 82 -4.85 -27.47 1.22
C ILE A 82 -5.85 -26.56 0.51
N ARG A 83 -7.11 -26.97 0.34
CA ARG A 83 -8.16 -26.12 -0.25
C ARG A 83 -8.32 -24.81 0.50
N GLN A 84 -8.40 -24.87 1.82
CA GLN A 84 -8.58 -23.67 2.64
C GLN A 84 -7.37 -22.74 2.59
N THR A 85 -6.16 -23.30 2.53
CA THR A 85 -4.92 -22.53 2.35
C THR A 85 -4.87 -21.82 1.00
N VAL A 86 -5.25 -22.51 -0.08
CA VAL A 86 -5.29 -21.92 -1.44
C VAL A 86 -6.30 -20.79 -1.53
N ILE A 87 -7.47 -20.95 -0.91
CA ILE A 87 -8.51 -19.91 -0.83
C ILE A 87 -7.97 -18.69 -0.08
N PHE A 88 -7.32 -18.90 1.06
CA PHE A 88 -6.77 -17.82 1.86
C PHE A 88 -5.65 -17.07 1.12
N LEU A 89 -4.73 -17.80 0.47
CA LEU A 89 -3.65 -17.23 -0.33
C LEU A 89 -4.20 -16.40 -1.50
N SER A 90 -5.28 -16.87 -2.14
CA SER A 90 -5.93 -16.14 -3.22
C SER A 90 -6.58 -14.84 -2.76
N GLY A 91 -7.15 -14.83 -1.55
CA GLY A 91 -7.67 -13.61 -0.92
C GLY A 91 -6.57 -12.60 -0.63
N ILE A 92 -5.42 -13.05 -0.12
CA ILE A 92 -4.26 -12.18 0.10
C ILE A 92 -3.73 -11.62 -1.23
N ALA A 93 -3.58 -12.46 -2.25
CA ALA A 93 -3.12 -12.02 -3.57
C ALA A 93 -4.06 -10.96 -4.19
N PHE A 94 -5.37 -11.13 -4.00
CA PHE A 94 -6.37 -10.14 -4.42
C PHE A 94 -6.20 -8.81 -3.67
N LEU A 95 -6.05 -8.84 -2.34
CA LEU A 95 -5.87 -7.65 -1.52
C LEU A 95 -4.55 -6.90 -1.83
N VAL A 96 -3.46 -7.64 -2.06
CA VAL A 96 -2.18 -7.08 -2.47
C VAL A 96 -2.29 -6.45 -3.86
N GLY A 97 -2.97 -7.10 -4.81
CA GLY A 97 -3.24 -6.54 -6.13
C GLY A 97 -4.06 -5.25 -6.07
N ALA A 98 -5.13 -5.23 -5.26
CA ALA A 98 -5.92 -4.03 -5.02
C ALA A 98 -5.09 -2.91 -4.38
N GLY A 99 -4.25 -3.23 -3.39
CA GLY A 99 -3.34 -2.29 -2.75
C GLY A 99 -2.33 -1.69 -3.72
N ALA A 100 -1.74 -2.50 -4.61
CA ALA A 100 -0.83 -2.03 -5.65
C ALA A 100 -1.51 -1.11 -6.66
N CYS A 101 -2.77 -1.38 -7.03
CA CYS A 101 -3.57 -0.48 -7.87
C CYS A 101 -3.90 0.85 -7.17
N ILE A 102 -4.24 0.82 -5.88
CA ILE A 102 -4.49 2.03 -5.07
C ILE A 102 -3.21 2.85 -4.95
N TRP A 103 -2.07 2.20 -4.72
CA TRP A 103 -0.76 2.85 -4.68
C TRP A 103 -0.35 3.44 -6.05
N GLY A 104 -0.63 2.71 -7.13
CA GLY A 104 -0.49 3.21 -8.51
C GLY A 104 -1.33 4.45 -8.76
N ALA A 105 -2.57 4.48 -8.27
CA ALA A 105 -3.45 5.65 -8.38
C ALA A 105 -2.91 6.85 -7.58
N PHE A 106 -2.34 6.62 -6.40
CA PHE A 106 -1.67 7.67 -5.64
C PHE A 106 -0.44 8.21 -6.38
N ASN A 107 0.39 7.35 -6.97
CA ASN A 107 1.56 7.77 -7.75
C ASN A 107 1.20 8.47 -9.06
N TYR A 108 0.07 8.12 -9.68
CA TYR A 108 -0.48 8.84 -10.82
C TYR A 108 -0.77 10.32 -10.47
N THR A 109 -1.32 10.59 -9.29
CA THR A 109 -1.56 11.98 -8.83
C THR A 109 -0.27 12.79 -8.64
N ARG A 110 0.86 12.11 -8.38
CA ARG A 110 2.19 12.71 -8.22
C ARG A 110 3.00 12.76 -9.53
N ARG A 111 2.40 12.41 -10.68
CA ARG A 111 3.04 12.35 -12.01
C ARG A 111 4.29 11.45 -12.08
N GLN A 112 4.38 10.43 -11.22
CA GLN A 112 5.45 9.44 -11.26
C GLN A 112 5.07 8.27 -12.17
N GLU A 113 6.07 7.46 -12.57
CA GLU A 113 5.83 6.26 -13.38
C GLU A 113 4.99 5.24 -12.59
N CYS A 114 3.71 5.12 -12.95
CA CYS A 114 2.73 4.29 -12.26
C CYS A 114 2.31 3.06 -13.07
N SER A 115 2.69 2.98 -14.36
CA SER A 115 2.26 1.93 -15.28
C SER A 115 2.58 0.52 -14.76
N ASN A 116 3.80 0.33 -14.23
CA ASN A 116 4.23 -0.97 -13.72
C ASN A 116 3.42 -1.42 -12.48
N GLN A 117 2.94 -0.48 -11.67
CA GLN A 117 2.16 -0.76 -10.46
C GLN A 117 0.72 -1.13 -10.80
N PHE A 118 0.12 -0.49 -11.80
CA PHE A 118 -1.20 -0.85 -12.31
C PHE A 118 -1.22 -2.19 -13.03
N ILE A 119 -0.22 -2.48 -13.86
CA ILE A 119 -0.12 -3.74 -14.59
C ILE A 119 0.11 -4.90 -13.62
N GLY A 120 1.08 -4.76 -12.72
CA GLY A 120 1.37 -5.78 -11.70
C GLY A 120 0.20 -5.98 -10.72
N GLY A 121 -0.39 -4.87 -10.24
CA GLY A 121 -1.55 -4.91 -9.35
C GLY A 121 -2.78 -5.52 -10.01
N GLY A 122 -3.06 -5.14 -11.25
CA GLY A 122 -4.18 -5.66 -12.03
C GLY A 122 -4.06 -7.16 -12.33
N MET A 123 -2.86 -7.64 -12.65
CA MET A 123 -2.61 -9.08 -12.85
C MET A 123 -2.82 -9.87 -11.56
N LEU A 124 -2.25 -9.42 -10.44
CA LEU A 124 -2.41 -10.07 -9.13
C LEU A 124 -3.87 -10.09 -8.65
N MET A 125 -4.58 -8.99 -8.86
CA MET A 125 -6.00 -8.89 -8.51
C MET A 125 -6.86 -9.82 -9.38
N THR A 126 -6.56 -9.95 -10.68
CA THR A 126 -7.28 -10.85 -11.58
C THR A 126 -7.05 -12.31 -11.23
N ILE A 127 -5.80 -12.71 -10.98
CA ILE A 127 -5.45 -14.08 -10.61
C ILE A 127 -6.06 -14.46 -9.25
N GLY A 128 -5.91 -13.61 -8.24
CA GLY A 128 -6.53 -13.83 -6.92
C GLY A 128 -8.06 -13.89 -6.99
N GLY A 129 -8.66 -13.02 -7.81
CA GLY A 129 -10.11 -12.97 -8.01
C GLY A 129 -10.67 -14.21 -8.70
N ILE A 130 -10.01 -14.73 -9.75
CA ILE A 130 -10.44 -15.96 -10.44
C ILE A 130 -10.39 -17.16 -9.50
N ILE A 131 -9.31 -17.31 -8.73
CA ILE A 131 -9.17 -18.43 -7.79
C ILE A 131 -10.20 -18.36 -6.67
N ALA A 132 -10.46 -17.15 -6.13
CA ALA A 132 -11.52 -16.93 -5.16
C ALA A 132 -12.91 -17.24 -5.72
N LEU A 133 -13.18 -16.89 -6.99
CA LEU A 133 -14.44 -17.17 -7.67
C LEU A 133 -14.66 -18.68 -7.90
N ILE A 134 -13.63 -19.40 -8.37
CA ILE A 134 -13.69 -20.87 -8.54
C ILE A 134 -13.95 -21.54 -7.19
N SER A 135 -13.30 -21.04 -6.14
CA SER A 135 -13.48 -21.56 -4.79
C SER A 135 -14.88 -21.30 -4.25
N TYR A 136 -15.45 -20.12 -4.52
CA TYR A 136 -16.83 -19.77 -4.20
C TYR A 136 -17.84 -20.68 -4.93
N LEU A 137 -17.63 -20.95 -6.22
CA LEU A 137 -18.49 -21.81 -7.02
C LEU A 137 -18.39 -23.29 -6.59
N SER A 138 -17.18 -23.76 -6.26
CA SER A 138 -16.94 -25.14 -5.81
C SER A 138 -17.41 -25.42 -4.38
N GLY A 139 -17.70 -24.38 -3.58
CA GLY A 139 -18.24 -24.48 -2.22
C GLY A 139 -19.73 -24.82 -2.16
N GLY A 140 -20.41 -25.06 -3.29
CA GLY A 140 -21.75 -25.63 -3.31
C GLY A 140 -22.90 -24.66 -2.99
N ARG A 141 -22.70 -23.34 -3.09
CA ARG A 141 -23.82 -22.38 -3.15
C ARG A 141 -24.46 -22.42 -4.55
N ALA A 142 -24.97 -23.60 -4.92
CA ALA A 142 -25.83 -23.73 -6.08
C ALA A 142 -27.09 -22.88 -5.85
N VAL A 143 -27.51 -22.13 -6.87
CA VAL A 143 -28.85 -21.55 -6.90
C VAL A 143 -29.81 -22.72 -6.74
N THR A 144 -30.46 -22.81 -5.58
CA THR A 144 -31.60 -23.69 -5.38
C THR A 144 -32.71 -23.18 -6.28
N VAL A 145 -32.75 -23.65 -7.52
CA VAL A 145 -33.91 -23.47 -8.39
C VAL A 145 -35.01 -24.28 -7.73
N ASN A 146 -35.90 -23.59 -7.04
CA ASN A 146 -37.06 -24.21 -6.42
C ASN A 146 -37.90 -24.84 -7.55
N ARG A 147 -37.96 -26.17 -7.60
CA ARG A 147 -38.76 -26.92 -8.59
C ARG A 147 -40.08 -27.41 -7.99
N ASP A 148 -40.57 -26.73 -6.98
CA ASP A 148 -41.89 -26.98 -6.41
C ASP A 148 -42.96 -26.26 -7.25
N LEU A 149 -43.24 -26.81 -8.44
CA LEU A 149 -44.46 -26.57 -9.21
C LEU A 149 -45.03 -27.92 -9.68
#